data_AF-A0AAF0MQB8-F1
#
_entry.id   AF-A0AAF0MQB8-F1
#
_cell.length_a   1.000
_cell.length_b   1.000
_cell.length_c   1.000
_cell.angle_alpha   90.00
_cell.angle_beta   90.00
_cell.angle_gamma   90.00
#
_symmetry.space_group_name_H-M   'P 1'
#
loop_
_entity.id
_entity.type
_entity.pdbx_description
1 polymer ?
#
loop_
_entity_poly.entity_id
_entity_poly.type
_entity_poly.pdbx_seq_one_letter_code
_entity_poly.pdbx_strand_id
1 'polypeptide(L)'
;MTAAISLLALASFGAVLVMEVPYTAHDASSVAFEKGTSDIYAWKCPDGKGGFTDEILVMNIPVDSFQRSMERDVIRSSNVFESCPVSFIESDYYVQKVAEHILSKTGDCSDLLKAEAVLTFVQSSIRYSYDDRTYGTSDFWAYPIETLFLHRGDCEDTSVLFCSIASEMGLDCVLLDYDGHVAAGIREGDCYLFCETTYDSPHPIGGNHLDIGGEEPAVYHMGDTSALMFLDHGVAGYRNLIQRLAGA
;
A
#
# COMPACT_ATOMS: atom_id res chain seq x y z
N MET A 1 5.65 -7.42 26.31
CA MET A 1 4.95 -8.68 26.68
C MET A 1 3.71 -8.76 25.82
N THR A 2 3.86 -9.32 24.61
CA THR A 2 2.78 -9.55 23.66
C THR A 2 1.90 -10.68 24.19
N ALA A 3 0.63 -10.38 24.45
CA ALA A 3 -0.34 -11.39 24.85
C ALA A 3 -0.85 -12.11 23.60
N ALA A 4 -0.13 -13.14 23.16
CA ALA A 4 -0.64 -14.06 22.14
C ALA A 4 -1.79 -14.87 22.76
N ILE A 5 -3.03 -14.56 22.37
CA ILE A 5 -4.18 -15.40 22.68
C ILE A 5 -4.32 -16.38 21.51
N SER A 6 -3.70 -17.56 21.64
CA SER A 6 -3.83 -18.65 20.67
C SER A 6 -5.24 -19.24 20.72
N LEU A 7 -5.99 -19.16 19.62
CA LEU A 7 -7.26 -19.86 19.49
C LEU A 7 -7.01 -21.24 18.84
N LEU A 8 -7.16 -22.33 19.61
CA LEU A 8 -7.05 -23.69 19.08
C LEU A 8 -8.32 -24.07 18.31
N ALA A 9 -8.19 -24.23 16.99
CA ALA A 9 -9.13 -24.94 16.15
C ALA A 9 -8.65 -26.39 15.96
N LEU A 10 -9.32 -27.35 16.59
CA LEU A 10 -9.07 -28.78 16.38
C LEU A 10 -9.81 -29.24 15.11
N ALA A 11 -9.17 -29.09 13.95
CA ALA A 11 -9.61 -29.78 12.75
C ALA A 11 -9.24 -31.27 12.84
N SER A 12 -10.14 -32.16 12.45
CA SER A 12 -10.10 -33.62 12.62
C SER A 12 -8.98 -34.37 11.88
N PHE A 13 -7.94 -33.68 11.41
CA PHE A 13 -6.77 -34.23 10.73
C PHE A 13 -5.48 -33.56 11.19
N GLY A 14 -5.22 -33.50 12.50
CA GLY A 14 -3.86 -33.31 13.05
C GLY A 14 -3.10 -32.00 12.72
N ALA A 15 -3.70 -31.05 11.99
CA ALA A 15 -3.14 -29.75 11.72
C ALA A 15 -3.74 -28.72 12.69
N VAL A 16 -2.90 -28.15 13.55
CA VAL A 16 -3.27 -26.99 14.37
C VAL A 16 -3.10 -25.76 13.49
N LEU A 17 -4.21 -25.17 13.04
CA LEU A 17 -4.18 -23.86 12.39
C LEU A 17 -4.07 -22.81 13.51
N VAL A 18 -2.85 -22.32 13.77
CA VAL A 18 -2.64 -21.16 14.65
C VAL A 18 -2.94 -19.94 13.80
N MET A 19 -4.09 -19.32 14.01
CA MET A 19 -4.39 -18.01 13.45
C MET A 19 -4.27 -16.99 14.57
N GLU A 20 -3.27 -16.12 14.46
CA GLU A 20 -3.08 -15.04 15.40
C GLU A 20 -4.25 -14.06 15.29
N VAL A 21 -4.69 -13.52 16.43
CA VAL A 21 -5.65 -12.41 16.42
C VAL A 21 -4.93 -11.25 15.73
N PRO A 22 -5.50 -10.66 14.66
CA PRO A 22 -4.82 -9.62 13.91
C PRO A 22 -4.49 -8.47 14.87
N TYR A 23 -3.22 -8.06 14.83
CA TYR A 23 -2.72 -6.91 15.55
C TYR A 23 -3.57 -5.69 15.15
N THR A 24 -4.22 -5.05 16.13
CA THR A 24 -5.26 -4.08 15.79
C THR A 24 -4.63 -2.78 15.29
N ALA A 25 -5.35 -2.07 14.42
CA ALA A 25 -4.92 -0.76 13.96
C ALA A 25 -4.78 0.25 15.13
N HIS A 26 -5.51 0.03 16.24
CA HIS A 26 -5.31 0.77 17.49
C HIS A 26 -3.93 0.50 18.11
N ASP A 27 -3.52 -0.76 18.23
CA ASP A 27 -2.18 -1.13 18.75
C ASP A 27 -1.07 -0.55 17.85
N ALA A 28 -1.23 -0.67 16.53
CA ALA A 28 -0.32 -0.12 15.52
C ALA A 28 -0.17 1.40 15.62
N SER A 29 -1.28 2.12 15.80
CA SER A 29 -1.26 3.58 15.90
C SER A 29 -0.42 4.11 17.07
N SER A 30 -0.33 3.33 18.16
CA SER A 30 0.45 3.71 19.33
C SER A 30 1.96 3.63 19.10
N VAL A 31 2.40 2.74 18.20
CA VAL A 31 3.81 2.57 17.80
C VAL A 31 4.18 3.57 16.70
N ALA A 32 3.28 3.77 15.73
CA ALA A 32 3.52 4.62 14.57
C ALA A 32 3.69 6.12 14.88
N PHE A 33 3.31 6.56 16.09
CA PHE A 33 3.12 7.97 16.45
C PHE A 33 4.38 8.87 16.42
N GLU A 34 5.56 8.33 16.11
CA GLU A 34 6.71 9.15 15.73
C GLU A 34 6.46 9.78 14.34
N LYS A 35 5.72 10.89 14.30
CA LYS A 35 5.44 11.66 13.08
C LYS A 35 6.76 11.97 12.34
N GLY A 36 6.77 11.75 11.03
CA GLY A 36 7.81 12.27 10.14
C GLY A 36 8.03 13.77 10.39
N THR A 37 9.28 14.21 10.43
CA THR A 37 9.67 15.52 10.99
C THR A 37 9.29 16.74 10.15
N SER A 38 8.51 16.59 9.07
CA SER A 38 8.16 17.67 8.17
C SER A 38 6.86 17.41 7.41
N ASP A 39 6.01 18.43 7.23
CA ASP A 39 4.84 18.39 6.33
C ASP A 39 5.22 18.67 4.86
N ILE A 40 6.52 18.51 4.51
CA ILE A 40 7.11 18.91 3.23
C ILE A 40 7.52 17.67 2.43
N TYR A 41 7.09 17.61 1.19
CA TYR A 41 7.44 16.61 0.20
C TYR A 41 8.25 17.32 -0.88
N ALA A 42 9.47 16.86 -1.13
CA ALA A 42 10.35 17.45 -2.13
C ALA A 42 10.90 16.35 -3.03
N TRP A 43 10.74 16.52 -4.34
CA TRP A 43 11.16 15.52 -5.32
C TRP A 43 11.51 16.16 -6.66
N LYS A 44 12.11 15.36 -7.54
CA LYS A 44 12.34 15.73 -8.94
C LYS A 44 11.19 15.20 -9.79
N CYS A 45 10.42 16.09 -10.41
CA CYS A 45 9.31 15.74 -11.28
C CYS A 45 9.74 15.84 -12.76
N PRO A 46 9.51 14.82 -13.61
CA PRO A 46 9.84 14.91 -15.03
C PRO A 46 9.01 15.98 -15.74
N ASP A 47 9.65 16.79 -16.59
CA ASP A 47 9.06 18.01 -17.18
C ASP A 47 8.46 17.82 -18.59
N GLY A 48 8.48 16.59 -19.10
CA GLY A 48 8.01 16.24 -20.46
C GLY A 48 8.88 16.75 -21.60
N LYS A 49 9.99 17.43 -21.31
CA LYS A 49 10.96 17.98 -22.28
C LYS A 49 12.31 17.27 -22.19
N GLY A 50 12.36 16.14 -21.48
CA GLY A 50 13.57 15.37 -21.22
C GLY A 50 14.39 15.88 -20.03
N GLY A 51 13.81 16.76 -19.19
CA GLY A 51 14.41 17.26 -17.96
C GLY A 51 13.55 16.98 -16.72
N PHE A 52 13.94 17.59 -15.60
CA PHE A 52 13.23 17.52 -14.33
C PHE A 52 13.08 18.91 -13.71
N THR A 53 11.97 19.14 -13.01
CA THR A 53 11.80 20.29 -12.11
C THR A 53 11.93 19.85 -10.65
N ASP A 54 12.55 20.69 -9.82
CA ASP A 54 12.54 20.50 -8.37
C ASP A 54 11.19 20.97 -7.83
N GLU A 55 10.41 20.05 -7.27
CA GLU A 55 9.07 20.28 -6.78
C GLU A 55 9.02 20.23 -5.25
N ILE A 56 8.16 21.06 -4.68
CA ILE A 56 7.87 21.09 -3.25
C ILE A 56 6.36 21.15 -3.07
N LEU A 57 5.83 20.21 -2.30
CA LEU A 57 4.44 20.17 -1.89
C LEU A 57 4.37 20.14 -0.36
N VAL A 58 3.57 21.04 0.21
CA VAL A 58 3.35 21.10 1.66
C VAL A 58 1.97 20.52 1.97
N MET A 59 1.94 19.40 2.70
CA MET A 59 0.71 18.71 3.09
C MET A 59 0.60 18.70 4.60
N ASN A 60 -0.15 19.68 5.14
CA ASN A 60 -0.47 19.76 6.56
C ASN A 60 -1.56 18.73 6.91
N ILE A 61 -1.22 17.44 6.95
CA ILE A 61 -2.15 16.36 7.26
C ILE A 61 -2.49 16.42 8.77
N PRO A 62 -3.76 16.66 9.17
CA PRO A 62 -4.15 16.66 10.57
C PRO A 62 -3.94 15.29 11.18
N VAL A 63 -3.44 15.28 12.42
CA VAL A 63 -3.32 14.06 13.24
C VAL A 63 -4.65 13.33 13.33
N ASP A 64 -5.76 14.05 13.48
CA ASP A 64 -7.11 13.46 13.55
C ASP A 64 -7.52 12.73 12.26
N SER A 65 -7.00 13.13 11.10
CA SER A 65 -7.26 12.44 9.82
C SER A 65 -6.51 11.11 9.77
N PHE A 66 -5.25 11.11 10.20
CA PHE A 66 -4.45 9.90 10.37
C PHE A 66 -5.09 8.95 11.39
N GLN A 67 -5.47 9.44 12.58
CA GLN A 67 -6.10 8.63 13.63
C GLN A 67 -7.40 7.99 13.15
N ARG A 68 -8.27 8.76 12.46
CA ARG A 68 -9.51 8.21 11.91
C ARG A 68 -9.27 7.10 10.88
N SER A 69 -8.20 7.19 10.10
CA SER A 69 -7.81 6.13 9.18
C SER A 69 -7.37 4.87 9.94
N MET A 70 -6.52 5.03 10.96
CA MET A 70 -6.06 3.97 11.83
C MET A 70 -7.17 3.34 12.70
N GLU A 71 -8.34 3.97 12.84
CA GLU A 71 -9.47 3.43 13.61
C GLU A 71 -10.45 2.59 12.76
N ARG A 72 -10.24 2.48 11.45
CA ARG A 72 -11.09 1.68 10.56
C ARG A 72 -11.02 0.19 10.91
N ASP A 73 -12.18 -0.44 11.08
CA ASP A 73 -12.32 -1.88 11.39
C ASP A 73 -12.17 -2.75 10.13
N VAL A 74 -10.94 -2.88 9.65
CA VAL A 74 -10.55 -3.67 8.48
C VAL A 74 -9.41 -4.63 8.83
N ILE A 75 -9.28 -5.72 8.07
CA ILE A 75 -8.11 -6.58 8.15
C ILE A 75 -6.97 -5.89 7.40
N ARG A 76 -5.84 -5.70 8.06
CA ARG A 76 -4.68 -4.96 7.54
C ARG A 76 -3.47 -5.86 7.33
N SER A 77 -3.68 -7.14 7.07
CA SER A 77 -2.57 -8.07 6.84
C SER A 77 -2.97 -9.04 5.74
N SER A 78 -1.98 -9.44 4.97
CA SER A 78 -2.11 -10.51 3.98
C SER A 78 -2.60 -11.77 4.68
N ASN A 79 -3.51 -12.51 4.04
CA ASN A 79 -4.05 -13.74 4.61
C ASN A 79 -4.46 -14.74 3.53
N VAL A 80 -4.81 -15.96 3.95
CA VAL A 80 -5.12 -17.08 3.04
C VAL A 80 -6.32 -16.85 2.11
N PHE A 81 -7.12 -15.83 2.36
CA PHE A 81 -8.29 -15.51 1.56
C PHE A 81 -8.12 -14.22 0.72
N GLU A 82 -7.23 -13.33 1.17
CA GLU A 82 -6.92 -12.07 0.53
C GLU A 82 -5.44 -11.78 0.76
N SER A 83 -4.62 -12.17 -0.21
CA SER A 83 -3.17 -11.95 -0.19
C SER A 83 -2.83 -10.48 -0.43
N CYS A 84 -3.55 -9.84 -1.35
CA CYS A 84 -3.29 -8.47 -1.78
C CYS A 84 -4.61 -7.67 -1.78
N PRO A 85 -4.96 -6.97 -0.68
CA PRO A 85 -6.22 -6.25 -0.54
C PRO A 85 -6.21 -4.93 -1.34
N VAL A 86 -6.61 -5.00 -2.62
CA VAL A 86 -6.73 -3.82 -3.50
C VAL A 86 -7.68 -2.73 -2.96
N SER A 87 -8.53 -3.05 -1.98
CA SER A 87 -9.40 -2.08 -1.30
C SER A 87 -8.66 -0.98 -0.55
N PHE A 88 -7.37 -1.14 -0.27
CA PHE A 88 -6.55 -0.07 0.32
C PHE A 88 -6.18 1.02 -0.69
N ILE A 89 -6.32 0.76 -2.00
CA ILE A 89 -6.16 1.77 -3.03
C ILE A 89 -7.39 2.70 -2.98
N GLU A 90 -7.20 3.85 -2.36
CA GLU A 90 -8.24 4.85 -2.12
C GLU A 90 -7.76 6.25 -2.51
N SER A 91 -8.68 7.09 -3.00
CA SER A 91 -8.40 8.49 -3.28
C SER A 91 -9.05 9.38 -2.24
N ASP A 92 -8.25 9.89 -1.32
CA ASP A 92 -8.64 10.95 -0.38
C ASP A 92 -8.14 12.33 -0.83
N TYR A 93 -8.46 13.36 -0.03
CA TYR A 93 -8.06 14.74 -0.30
C TYR A 93 -6.53 14.96 -0.49
N TYR A 94 -5.69 14.20 0.22
CA TYR A 94 -4.23 14.32 0.11
C TYR A 94 -3.69 13.58 -1.10
N VAL A 95 -4.25 12.42 -1.44
CA VAL A 95 -3.98 11.74 -2.71
C VAL A 95 -4.34 12.66 -3.88
N GLN A 96 -5.53 13.27 -3.85
CA GLN A 96 -5.98 14.26 -4.86
C GLN A 96 -5.01 15.42 -4.98
N LYS A 97 -4.53 15.97 -3.86
CA LYS A 97 -3.53 17.05 -3.89
C LYS A 97 -2.22 16.65 -4.57
N VAL A 98 -1.72 15.46 -4.31
CA VAL A 98 -0.50 14.96 -4.96
C VAL A 98 -0.75 14.80 -6.46
N ALA A 99 -1.85 14.15 -6.83
CA ALA A 99 -2.25 13.94 -8.21
C ALA A 99 -2.41 15.27 -8.98
N GLU A 100 -3.15 16.24 -8.42
CA GLU A 100 -3.32 17.58 -8.99
C GLU A 100 -1.99 18.31 -9.16
N HIS A 101 -1.09 18.23 -8.17
CA HIS A 101 0.23 18.85 -8.26
C HIS A 101 1.04 18.23 -9.40
N ILE A 102 1.09 16.90 -9.50
CA ILE A 102 1.80 16.20 -10.58
C ILE A 102 1.18 16.54 -11.94
N LEU A 103 -0.15 16.53 -12.07
CA LEU A 103 -0.85 16.90 -13.30
C LEU A 103 -0.58 18.35 -13.70
N SER A 104 -0.42 19.27 -12.75
CA SER A 104 -0.05 20.66 -13.05
C SER A 104 1.33 20.81 -13.70
N LYS A 105 2.22 19.82 -13.52
CA LYS A 105 3.59 19.81 -14.07
C LYS A 105 3.71 18.98 -15.35
N THR A 106 2.97 17.89 -15.41
CA THR A 106 3.00 16.95 -16.54
C THR A 106 2.00 17.34 -17.64
N GLY A 107 0.91 18.03 -17.31
CA GLY A 107 -0.09 18.49 -18.29
C GLY A 107 -0.57 17.37 -19.21
N ASP A 108 -0.54 17.63 -20.52
CA ASP A 108 -0.96 16.68 -21.56
C ASP A 108 0.13 15.68 -21.98
N CYS A 109 1.17 15.48 -21.15
CA CYS A 109 2.18 14.46 -21.41
C CYS A 109 1.59 13.04 -21.40
N SER A 110 2.38 12.09 -21.91
CA SER A 110 1.97 10.68 -21.96
C SER A 110 1.68 10.12 -20.57
N ASP A 111 0.80 9.11 -20.53
CA ASP A 111 0.47 8.36 -19.32
C ASP A 111 1.70 7.75 -18.67
N LEU A 112 2.67 7.28 -19.47
CA LEU A 112 3.96 6.80 -18.96
C LEU A 112 4.78 7.87 -18.23
N LEU A 113 4.84 9.10 -18.76
CA LEU A 113 5.55 10.20 -18.09
C LEU A 113 4.83 10.63 -16.80
N LYS A 114 3.49 10.62 -16.82
CA LYS A 114 2.68 10.87 -15.63
C LYS A 114 2.95 9.80 -14.56
N ALA A 115 2.98 8.53 -14.95
CA ALA A 115 3.33 7.43 -14.06
C ALA A 115 4.76 7.57 -13.51
N GLU A 116 5.72 7.99 -14.33
CA GLU A 116 7.09 8.26 -13.89
C GLU A 116 7.13 9.39 -12.86
N ALA A 117 6.30 10.43 -13.02
CA ALA A 117 6.17 11.49 -12.03
C ALA A 117 5.57 11.01 -10.70
N VAL A 118 4.63 10.06 -10.73
CA VAL A 118 4.12 9.41 -9.51
C VAL A 118 5.21 8.54 -8.87
N LEU A 119 5.90 7.73 -9.65
CA LEU A 119 6.94 6.82 -9.15
C LEU A 119 8.07 7.59 -8.47
N THR A 120 8.55 8.66 -9.12
CA THR A 120 9.60 9.52 -8.57
C THR A 120 9.14 10.27 -7.32
N PHE A 121 7.87 10.68 -7.22
CA PHE A 121 7.31 11.23 -5.99
C PHE A 121 7.39 10.22 -4.83
N VAL A 122 6.91 8.99 -5.04
CA VAL A 122 6.89 7.94 -4.02
C VAL A 122 8.32 7.60 -3.56
N GLN A 123 9.21 7.25 -4.50
CA GLN A 123 10.61 6.90 -4.22
C GLN A 123 11.40 8.01 -3.52
N SER A 124 11.09 9.28 -3.80
CA SER A 124 11.82 10.42 -3.21
C SER A 124 11.25 10.87 -1.87
N SER A 125 9.94 10.68 -1.67
CA SER A 125 9.23 11.30 -0.54
C SER A 125 8.89 10.32 0.59
N ILE A 126 8.86 9.03 0.30
CA ILE A 126 8.50 7.98 1.25
C ILE A 126 9.73 7.13 1.53
N ARG A 127 10.12 7.08 2.79
CA ARG A 127 11.26 6.26 3.22
C ARG A 127 10.84 4.82 3.44
N TYR A 128 11.60 3.87 2.90
CA TYR A 128 11.33 2.46 3.17
C TYR A 128 11.48 2.11 4.66
N SER A 129 10.45 1.50 5.26
CA SER A 129 10.46 1.06 6.66
C SER A 129 9.52 -0.11 6.92
N TYR A 130 10.08 -1.30 7.14
CA TYR A 130 9.36 -2.49 7.60
C TYR A 130 8.36 -2.23 8.74
N ASP A 131 7.25 -2.96 8.70
CA ASP A 131 6.17 -2.87 9.67
C ASP A 131 6.54 -3.17 11.11
N ASP A 132 7.53 -4.04 11.33
CA ASP A 132 7.97 -4.37 12.69
C ASP A 132 8.52 -3.13 13.41
N ARG A 133 9.12 -2.22 12.64
CA ARG A 133 9.62 -0.92 13.10
C ARG A 133 8.54 0.16 13.08
N THR A 134 7.67 0.15 12.07
CA THR A 134 6.66 1.21 11.87
C THR A 134 5.44 1.01 12.78
N TYR A 135 4.90 -0.20 12.81
CA TYR A 135 3.62 -0.54 13.45
C TYR A 135 3.79 -1.55 14.60
N GLY A 136 4.91 -2.29 14.67
CA GLY A 136 5.16 -3.29 15.72
C GLY A 136 4.54 -4.66 15.42
N THR A 137 4.19 -4.92 14.16
CA THR A 137 3.66 -6.19 13.64
C THR A 137 4.48 -6.63 12.43
N SER A 138 4.36 -7.90 12.02
CA SER A 138 5.13 -8.43 10.89
C SER A 138 4.56 -8.05 9.51
N ASP A 139 3.31 -7.59 9.46
CA ASP A 139 2.58 -7.22 8.24
C ASP A 139 1.46 -6.21 8.65
N PHE A 140 1.38 -5.09 7.94
CA PHE A 140 0.41 -4.01 8.12
C PHE A 140 0.18 -3.21 6.83
N TRP A 141 -0.97 -3.40 6.19
CA TRP A 141 -1.39 -2.62 5.04
C TRP A 141 -1.88 -1.22 5.47
N ALA A 142 -1.16 -0.19 5.02
CA ALA A 142 -1.52 1.20 5.25
C ALA A 142 -2.39 1.80 4.14
N TYR A 143 -3.30 2.68 4.52
CA TYR A 143 -3.98 3.56 3.56
C TYR A 143 -3.03 4.67 3.09
N PRO A 144 -3.24 5.25 1.89
CA PRO A 144 -2.38 6.31 1.36
C PRO A 144 -2.11 7.47 2.32
N ILE A 145 -3.13 7.94 3.05
CA ILE A 145 -2.97 9.01 4.05
C ILE A 145 -2.01 8.63 5.19
N GLU A 146 -1.94 7.36 5.56
CA GLU A 146 -1.08 6.86 6.63
C GLU A 146 0.38 6.85 6.16
N THR A 147 0.66 6.31 4.97
CA THR A 147 1.97 6.34 4.34
C THR A 147 2.46 7.78 4.13
N LEU A 148 1.57 8.65 3.62
CA LEU A 148 1.86 10.07 3.48
C LEU A 148 2.16 10.70 4.85
N PHE A 149 1.28 10.56 5.84
CA PHE A 149 1.45 11.17 7.17
C PHE A 149 2.74 10.73 7.87
N LEU A 150 3.12 9.47 7.73
CA LEU A 150 4.31 8.90 8.38
C LEU A 150 5.60 9.17 7.59
N HIS A 151 5.51 9.53 6.30
CA HIS A 151 6.64 9.65 5.37
C HIS A 151 7.45 8.34 5.26
N ARG A 152 6.80 7.21 5.49
CA ARG A 152 7.40 5.87 5.43
C ARG A 152 6.32 4.81 5.19
N GLY A 153 6.78 3.68 4.69
CA GLY A 153 6.03 2.45 4.47
C GLY A 153 6.98 1.43 3.83
N ASP A 154 6.56 0.19 3.71
CA ASP A 154 7.29 -0.83 2.95
C ASP A 154 6.62 -1.13 1.60
N CYS A 155 6.66 -2.38 1.13
CA CYS A 155 6.43 -2.70 -0.27
C CYS A 155 4.97 -2.49 -0.70
N GLU A 156 4.03 -2.98 0.10
CA GLU A 156 2.60 -2.84 -0.11
C GLU A 156 2.14 -1.39 0.10
N ASP A 157 2.62 -0.72 1.15
CA ASP A 157 2.25 0.65 1.48
C ASP A 157 2.60 1.62 0.34
N THR A 158 3.83 1.49 -0.17
CA THR A 158 4.32 2.34 -1.26
C THR A 158 3.65 2.01 -2.59
N SER A 159 3.32 0.73 -2.83
CA SER A 159 2.59 0.28 -4.01
C SER A 159 1.13 0.75 -4.01
N VAL A 160 0.45 0.69 -2.85
CA VAL A 160 -0.89 1.21 -2.63
C VAL A 160 -0.93 2.71 -2.84
N LEU A 161 0.04 3.46 -2.28
CA LEU A 161 0.14 4.90 -2.49
C LEU A 161 0.35 5.25 -3.97
N PHE A 162 1.26 4.55 -4.66
CA PHE A 162 1.48 4.74 -6.09
C PHE A 162 0.19 4.53 -6.88
N CYS A 163 -0.49 3.39 -6.68
CA CYS A 163 -1.71 3.05 -7.41
C CYS A 163 -2.84 4.04 -7.10
N SER A 164 -2.91 4.53 -5.88
CA SER A 164 -3.94 5.50 -5.47
C SER A 164 -3.78 6.84 -6.21
N ILE A 165 -2.54 7.34 -6.31
CA ILE A 165 -2.25 8.57 -7.05
C ILE A 165 -2.43 8.33 -8.56
N ALA A 166 -1.91 7.22 -9.10
CA ALA A 166 -2.00 6.90 -10.52
C ALA A 166 -3.47 6.74 -10.98
N SER A 167 -4.28 6.02 -10.19
CA SER A 167 -5.71 5.85 -10.45
C SER A 167 -6.47 7.17 -10.34
N GLU A 168 -6.13 8.05 -9.40
CA GLU A 168 -6.72 9.40 -9.31
C GLU A 168 -6.42 10.23 -10.56
N MET A 169 -5.23 10.05 -11.15
CA MET A 169 -4.84 10.69 -12.42
C MET A 169 -5.48 10.02 -13.65
N GLY A 170 -6.29 8.99 -13.46
CA GLY A 170 -6.96 8.24 -14.53
C GLY A 170 -6.07 7.23 -15.26
N LEU A 171 -4.91 6.90 -14.69
CA LEU A 171 -4.00 5.89 -15.24
C LEU A 171 -4.46 4.49 -14.83
N ASP A 172 -4.27 3.51 -15.73
CA ASP A 172 -4.58 2.11 -15.40
C ASP A 172 -3.40 1.43 -14.72
N CYS A 173 -3.60 1.06 -13.46
CA CYS A 173 -2.59 0.46 -12.61
C CYS A 173 -3.11 -0.78 -11.90
N VAL A 174 -2.18 -1.61 -11.45
CA VAL A 174 -2.40 -2.88 -10.75
C VAL A 174 -1.41 -3.04 -9.61
N LEU A 175 -1.77 -3.86 -8.62
CA LEU A 175 -0.77 -4.41 -7.70
C LEU A 175 -0.20 -5.70 -8.29
N LEU A 176 1.11 -5.88 -8.13
CA LEU A 176 1.86 -7.05 -8.55
C LEU A 176 2.36 -7.75 -7.29
N ASP A 177 1.80 -8.93 -7.01
CA ASP A 177 2.13 -9.74 -5.84
C ASP A 177 3.16 -10.82 -6.23
N TYR A 178 4.37 -10.68 -5.71
CA TYR A 178 5.47 -11.64 -5.83
C TYR A 178 5.66 -12.36 -4.48
N ASP A 179 6.39 -13.48 -4.49
CA ASP A 179 6.72 -14.19 -3.24
C ASP A 179 7.55 -13.30 -2.30
N GLY A 180 6.89 -12.71 -1.31
CA GLY A 180 7.48 -11.81 -0.33
C GLY A 180 7.74 -10.38 -0.78
N HIS A 181 7.12 -9.93 -1.89
CA HIS A 181 7.25 -8.53 -2.35
C HIS A 181 6.02 -8.06 -3.12
N VAL A 182 5.48 -6.90 -2.76
CA VAL A 182 4.42 -6.22 -3.52
C VAL A 182 5.02 -5.04 -4.27
N ALA A 183 4.70 -4.95 -5.56
CA ALA A 183 5.04 -3.81 -6.40
C ALA A 183 3.80 -3.25 -7.09
N ALA A 184 3.96 -2.12 -7.77
CA ALA A 184 2.93 -1.58 -8.65
C ALA A 184 3.20 -1.94 -10.12
N GLY A 185 2.14 -1.92 -10.93
CA GLY A 185 2.22 -2.01 -12.39
C GLY A 185 1.42 -0.89 -13.05
N ILE A 186 1.91 -0.39 -14.19
CA ILE A 186 1.20 0.62 -15.01
C ILE A 186 0.98 0.09 -16.43
N ARG A 187 -0.21 0.30 -17.00
CA ARG A 187 -0.54 -0.20 -18.34
C ARG A 187 0.22 0.56 -19.42
N GLU A 188 0.91 -0.17 -20.29
CA GLU A 188 1.50 0.32 -21.53
C GLU A 188 1.14 -0.65 -22.67
N GLY A 189 0.23 -0.24 -23.56
CA GLY A 189 -0.33 -1.13 -24.56
C GLY A 189 -1.11 -2.30 -23.93
N ASP A 190 -0.69 -3.53 -24.24
CA ASP A 190 -1.37 -4.77 -23.80
C ASP A 190 -0.72 -5.42 -22.55
N CYS A 191 0.25 -4.75 -21.91
CA CYS A 191 0.92 -5.27 -20.71
C CYS A 191 1.00 -4.22 -19.59
N TYR A 192 1.34 -4.69 -18.39
CA TYR A 192 1.70 -3.83 -17.26
C TYR A 192 3.21 -3.77 -17.12
N LEU A 193 3.76 -2.57 -17.11
CA LEU A 193 5.16 -2.33 -16.81
C LEU A 193 5.37 -2.30 -15.30
N PHE A 194 6.42 -2.97 -14.85
CA PHE A 194 6.81 -3.04 -13.45
C PHE A 194 7.25 -1.67 -12.91
N CYS A 195 6.68 -1.27 -11.77
CA CYS A 195 6.96 -0.03 -11.06
C CYS A 195 7.43 -0.38 -9.64
N GLU A 196 8.74 -0.31 -9.43
CA GLU A 196 9.37 -0.60 -8.14
C GLU A 196 9.31 0.63 -7.22
N THR A 197 8.51 0.57 -6.16
CA THR A 197 8.21 1.70 -5.28
C THR A 197 9.11 1.79 -4.03
N THR A 198 9.89 0.75 -3.73
CA THR A 198 10.60 0.59 -2.45
C THR A 198 11.99 1.21 -2.37
N TYR A 199 12.53 1.74 -3.48
CA TYR A 199 13.92 2.17 -3.54
C TYR A 199 14.11 3.62 -3.09
N ASP A 200 15.11 3.83 -2.22
CA ASP A 200 15.66 5.17 -1.86
C ASP A 200 16.41 5.85 -3.03
N SER A 201 16.35 5.29 -4.25
CA SER A 201 16.99 5.80 -5.45
C SER A 201 16.11 5.58 -6.68
N PRO A 202 16.13 6.47 -7.69
CA PRO A 202 15.19 6.40 -8.81
C PRO A 202 15.30 5.08 -9.57
N HIS A 203 14.25 4.26 -9.52
CA HIS A 203 14.10 3.08 -10.36
C HIS A 203 13.16 3.41 -11.52
N PRO A 204 13.57 3.21 -12.78
CA PRO A 204 12.70 3.48 -13.92
C PRO A 204 11.53 2.47 -13.98
N ILE A 205 10.43 2.92 -14.60
CA ILE A 205 9.32 2.04 -15.01
C ILE A 205 9.82 1.01 -16.02
N GLY A 206 9.30 -0.23 -15.94
CA GLY A 206 9.73 -1.34 -16.77
C GLY A 206 11.10 -1.89 -16.36
N GLY A 207 11.47 -1.66 -15.10
CA GLY A 207 12.67 -2.19 -14.47
C GLY A 207 12.78 -3.72 -14.49
N ASN A 208 13.97 -4.24 -14.21
CA ASN A 208 14.17 -5.69 -14.10
C ASN A 208 13.50 -6.24 -12.82
N HIS A 209 12.34 -6.85 -12.97
CA HIS A 209 11.64 -7.52 -11.87
C HIS A 209 12.30 -8.86 -11.46
N LEU A 210 13.35 -9.33 -12.14
CA LEU A 210 13.99 -10.60 -11.75
C LEU A 210 14.88 -10.45 -10.50
N ASP A 211 15.28 -9.23 -10.16
CA ASP A 211 16.11 -8.95 -8.97
C ASP A 211 15.32 -9.05 -7.65
N ILE A 212 13.97 -9.06 -7.71
CA ILE A 212 13.05 -9.29 -6.59
C ILE A 212 12.63 -10.77 -6.45
N GLY A 213 13.23 -11.68 -7.22
CA GLY A 213 13.15 -13.13 -6.96
C GLY A 213 11.90 -13.86 -7.49
N GLY A 214 11.01 -13.19 -8.23
CA GLY A 214 9.80 -13.81 -8.79
C GLY A 214 9.88 -14.12 -10.29
N GLU A 215 9.29 -15.25 -10.71
CA GLU A 215 9.14 -15.62 -12.14
C GLU A 215 8.06 -14.76 -12.83
N GLU A 216 6.83 -14.75 -12.29
CA GLU A 216 5.71 -13.91 -12.73
C GLU A 216 4.83 -13.54 -11.51
N PRO A 217 4.38 -12.28 -11.36
CA PRO A 217 3.52 -11.88 -10.25
C PRO A 217 2.06 -12.30 -10.47
N ALA A 218 1.32 -12.50 -9.37
CA ALA A 218 -0.12 -12.42 -9.44
C ALA A 218 -0.53 -10.95 -9.64
N VAL A 219 -1.45 -10.71 -10.57
CA VAL A 219 -1.91 -9.36 -10.95
C VAL A 219 -3.26 -9.10 -10.32
N TYR A 220 -3.35 -8.01 -9.54
CA TYR A 220 -4.57 -7.60 -8.87
C TYR A 220 -5.05 -6.26 -9.42
N HIS A 221 -6.26 -6.26 -9.98
CA HIS A 221 -6.88 -5.09 -10.58
C HIS A 221 -7.72 -4.30 -9.58
N MET A 222 -7.82 -2.99 -9.83
CA MET A 222 -8.77 -2.14 -9.13
C MET A 222 -10.19 -2.66 -9.28
N GLY A 223 -10.88 -2.84 -8.14
CA GLY A 223 -12.23 -3.38 -8.09
C GLY A 223 -12.31 -4.91 -8.05
N ASP A 224 -11.17 -5.62 -8.06
CA ASP A 224 -11.15 -7.04 -7.72
C ASP A 224 -11.65 -7.21 -6.28
N THR A 225 -12.82 -7.85 -6.14
CA THR A 225 -13.38 -8.16 -4.84
C THR A 225 -12.99 -9.57 -4.44
N SER A 226 -12.28 -9.74 -3.32
CA SER A 226 -12.14 -11.04 -2.68
C SER A 226 -13.52 -11.53 -2.20
N ALA A 227 -13.75 -12.84 -2.18
CA ALA A 227 -15.01 -13.42 -1.70
C ALA A 227 -15.32 -13.06 -0.22
N LEU A 228 -14.32 -12.53 0.50
CA LEU A 228 -14.45 -12.03 1.87
C LEU A 228 -15.01 -10.62 2.00
N MET A 229 -15.05 -9.81 0.93
CA MET A 229 -15.70 -8.48 1.02
C MET A 229 -17.18 -8.58 1.44
N PHE A 230 -17.81 -9.74 1.25
CA PHE A 230 -19.18 -10.02 1.71
C PHE A 230 -19.28 -10.38 3.20
N LEU A 231 -18.16 -10.45 3.92
CA LEU A 231 -18.09 -10.61 5.37
C LEU A 231 -17.78 -9.25 6.01
N ASP A 232 -18.71 -8.32 5.81
CA ASP A 232 -18.73 -6.91 6.23
C ASP A 232 -18.73 -6.71 7.77
N HIS A 233 -17.76 -7.31 8.47
CA HIS A 233 -17.71 -7.37 9.92
C HIS A 233 -16.27 -7.21 10.46
N GLY A 234 -15.32 -6.74 9.64
CA GLY A 234 -13.95 -6.47 10.05
C GLY A 234 -13.29 -7.65 10.78
N VAL A 235 -12.59 -7.36 11.88
CA VAL A 235 -11.93 -8.39 12.71
C VAL A 235 -12.91 -9.42 13.26
N ALA A 236 -14.14 -9.01 13.60
CA ALA A 236 -15.16 -9.91 14.14
C ALA A 236 -15.71 -10.86 13.07
N GLY A 237 -15.85 -10.40 11.83
CA GLY A 237 -16.24 -11.19 10.67
C GLY A 237 -15.26 -12.28 10.35
N TYR A 238 -13.99 -11.88 10.23
CA TYR A 238 -12.89 -12.78 10.02
C TYR A 238 -12.82 -13.86 11.11
N ARG A 239 -12.95 -13.45 12.38
CA ARG A 239 -13.00 -14.38 13.53
C ARG A 239 -14.16 -15.38 13.42
N ASN A 240 -15.35 -14.93 13.03
CA ASN A 240 -16.52 -15.79 12.87
C ASN A 240 -16.37 -16.77 11.70
N LEU A 241 -15.79 -16.35 10.57
CA LEU A 241 -15.49 -17.23 9.44
C LEU A 241 -14.53 -18.34 9.84
N ILE A 242 -13.43 -17.96 10.48
CA ILE A 242 -12.44 -18.87 11.03
C ILE A 242 -13.11 -19.92 11.93
N GLN A 243 -13.94 -19.49 12.87
CA GLN A 243 -14.62 -20.40 13.80
C GLN A 243 -15.57 -21.37 13.09
N ARG A 244 -16.24 -20.94 12.02
CA ARG A 244 -17.10 -21.80 11.21
C ARG A 244 -16.31 -22.85 10.44
N LEU A 245 -15.20 -22.46 9.81
CA LEU A 245 -14.34 -23.39 9.05
C LEU A 245 -13.61 -24.37 9.98
N ALA A 246 -13.23 -23.92 11.17
CA ALA A 246 -12.61 -24.75 12.20
C ALA A 246 -13.55 -25.79 12.86
N GLY A 247 -14.86 -25.58 12.75
CA GLY A 247 -15.89 -26.38 13.43
C GLY A 247 -16.80 -27.21 12.52
N ALA A 248 -16.44 -27.36 11.24
CA ALA A 248 -17.15 -28.17 10.23
C ALA A 248 -16.36 -29.41 9.84
#